data_AF-W6N674-F1
#
_entry.id   AF-W6N674-F1
#
_cell.length_a   1.000
_cell.length_b   1.000
_cell.length_c   1.000
_cell.angle_alpha   90.00
_cell.angle_beta   90.00
_cell.angle_gamma   90.00
#
_symmetry.space_group_name_H-M   'P 1'
#
loop_
_entity.id
_entity.type
_entity.pdbx_description
1 polymer ?
#
loop_
_entity_poly.entity_id
_entity_poly.type
_entity_poly.pdbx_seq_one_letter_code
_entity_poly.pdbx_strand_id
1 'polypeptide(L)'
;MKSNLKKLGLIAVICALFVSFTACSSGNKSSQSSDNSKSTSQSSKKSTESNISVNKDKTDQLKKEKIISNGKVYIQNNRVIATMVIKDGTSDADAKALADKYAKQLKKEHKNMPVSVMAVKNNKNVANVTIK
;
A
#
# COMPACT_ATOMS: atom_id res chain seq x y z
N MET A 1 38.14 38.62 -1.41
CA MET A 1 38.99 37.45 -1.79
C MET A 1 38.51 36.27 -0.95
N LYS A 2 38.06 35.10 -1.43
CA LYS A 2 38.00 34.43 -2.73
C LYS A 2 36.77 33.51 -2.72
N SER A 3 35.93 33.59 -3.75
CA SER A 3 34.91 32.58 -4.07
C SER A 3 35.52 31.56 -5.04
N ASN A 4 35.31 30.26 -4.78
CA ASN A 4 35.79 29.19 -5.65
C ASN A 4 34.61 28.60 -6.40
N LEU A 5 34.37 29.10 -7.61
CA LEU A 5 33.27 28.72 -8.48
C LEU A 5 33.82 28.33 -9.85
N LYS A 6 34.46 27.15 -9.98
CA LYS A 6 34.85 26.60 -11.30
C LYS A 6 34.94 25.09 -11.24
N LYS A 7 33.97 24.41 -11.86
CA LYS A 7 34.14 23.23 -12.72
C LYS A 7 32.75 22.81 -13.25
N LEU A 8 32.21 23.68 -14.10
CA LEU A 8 31.26 23.29 -15.14
C LEU A 8 32.14 22.69 -16.25
N GLY A 9 32.06 21.39 -16.47
CA GLY A 9 32.93 20.68 -17.40
C GLY A 9 32.16 19.62 -18.17
N LEU A 10 31.80 20.00 -19.39
CA LEU A 10 31.64 19.15 -20.57
C LEU A 10 30.33 18.33 -20.69
N ILE A 11 29.35 18.98 -21.30
CA ILE A 11 28.39 18.36 -22.23
C ILE A 11 29.18 17.87 -23.46
N ALA A 12 29.12 16.57 -23.76
CA ALA A 12 29.30 16.02 -25.10
C ALA A 12 28.68 14.61 -25.12
N VAL A 13 27.45 14.49 -25.62
CA VAL A 13 27.18 13.86 -26.93
C VAL A 13 27.58 12.38 -26.96
N ILE A 14 26.58 11.51 -26.85
CA ILE A 14 26.39 10.39 -27.79
C ILE A 14 24.90 10.09 -27.79
N CYS A 15 24.30 10.54 -28.89
CA CYS A 15 23.02 10.06 -29.38
C CYS A 15 23.07 8.55 -29.58
N ALA A 16 21.86 8.01 -29.70
CA ALA A 16 21.50 7.00 -30.70
C ALA A 16 21.21 5.60 -30.14
N LEU A 17 19.91 5.27 -30.26
CA LEU A 17 19.38 3.98 -30.68
C LEU A 17 19.31 2.91 -29.56
N PHE A 18 18.20 2.20 -29.32
CA PHE A 18 17.17 1.76 -30.25
C PHE A 18 15.79 1.74 -29.58
N VAL A 19 14.84 2.23 -30.36
CA VAL A 19 13.40 2.00 -30.22
C VAL A 19 13.14 0.53 -30.57
N SER A 20 12.39 -0.18 -29.74
CA SER A 20 11.73 -1.43 -30.16
C SER A 20 10.34 -1.45 -29.56
N PHE A 21 9.42 -0.82 -30.29
CA PHE A 21 8.00 -1.09 -30.18
C PHE A 21 7.77 -2.56 -30.55
N THR A 22 7.52 -3.42 -29.56
CA THR A 22 6.91 -4.72 -29.84
C THR A 22 5.45 -4.49 -30.18
N ALA A 23 5.15 -4.78 -31.44
CA ALA A 23 3.84 -4.66 -32.07
C ALA A 23 2.75 -5.41 -31.30
N CYS A 24 1.62 -4.74 -31.12
CA CYS A 24 0.31 -5.39 -30.98
C CYS A 24 0.03 -6.19 -32.26
N SER A 25 0.00 -7.52 -32.16
CA SER A 25 -0.65 -8.37 -33.15
C SER A 25 -2.09 -8.63 -32.68
N SER A 26 -3.05 -8.05 -33.39
CA SER A 26 -4.47 -8.38 -33.27
C SER A 26 -4.77 -9.51 -34.25
N GLY A 27 -5.14 -10.67 -33.73
CA GLY A 27 -5.49 -11.87 -34.51
C GLY A 27 -6.56 -12.68 -33.78
N ASN A 28 -7.82 -12.40 -34.11
CA ASN A 28 -9.02 -13.13 -33.69
C ASN A 28 -9.02 -14.54 -34.32
N LYS A 29 -9.28 -15.61 -33.54
CA LYS A 29 -10.23 -16.72 -33.83
C LYS A 29 -10.09 -17.91 -32.85
N SER A 30 -11.13 -18.03 -32.01
CA SER A 30 -11.96 -19.20 -31.71
C SER A 30 -11.37 -20.64 -31.63
N SER A 31 -11.71 -21.25 -30.48
CA SER A 31 -12.27 -22.60 -30.22
C SER A 31 -11.40 -23.86 -30.08
N GLN A 32 -11.74 -24.59 -28.99
CA GLN A 32 -11.64 -26.03 -28.72
C GLN A 32 -10.38 -26.48 -27.94
N SER A 33 -10.42 -26.49 -26.60
CA SER A 33 -10.89 -27.58 -25.71
C SER A 33 -10.00 -28.84 -25.74
N SER A 34 -9.27 -29.08 -24.64
CA SER A 34 -9.42 -30.23 -23.71
C SER A 34 -8.07 -30.67 -23.10
N ASP A 35 -8.01 -30.60 -21.76
CA ASP A 35 -7.29 -31.46 -20.78
C ASP A 35 -5.74 -31.60 -20.82
N ASN A 36 -4.99 -31.68 -19.72
CA ASN A 36 -5.19 -31.52 -18.27
C ASN A 36 -3.82 -31.71 -17.60
N SER A 37 -3.28 -30.73 -16.85
CA SER A 37 -2.65 -30.98 -15.53
C SER A 37 -2.05 -29.72 -14.88
N LYS A 38 -2.79 -29.24 -13.88
CA LYS A 38 -2.31 -28.90 -12.53
C LYS A 38 -1.51 -27.60 -12.32
N SER A 39 -2.23 -26.49 -12.22
CA SER A 39 -2.12 -25.58 -11.06
C SER A 39 -3.42 -24.80 -10.87
N THR A 40 -4.30 -25.37 -10.04
CA THR A 40 -5.52 -24.75 -9.48
C THR A 40 -5.07 -23.76 -8.40
N SER A 41 -5.33 -22.46 -8.47
CA SER A 41 -6.65 -21.92 -8.18
C SER A 41 -6.82 -20.53 -8.78
N GLN A 42 -7.61 -20.52 -9.85
CA GLN A 42 -8.52 -19.44 -10.19
C GLN A 42 -9.30 -18.99 -8.93
N SER A 43 -9.08 -17.76 -8.50
CA SER A 43 -10.16 -16.97 -7.89
C SER A 43 -10.30 -15.70 -8.72
N SER A 44 -10.98 -15.86 -9.85
CA SER A 44 -11.81 -14.82 -10.44
C SER A 44 -12.88 -14.43 -9.42
N LYS A 45 -12.49 -13.68 -8.39
CA LYS A 45 -13.42 -13.06 -7.47
C LYS A 45 -13.85 -11.75 -8.11
N LYS A 46 -14.98 -11.83 -8.81
CA LYS A 46 -15.98 -10.78 -8.98
C LYS A 46 -15.53 -9.49 -8.30
N SER A 47 -15.05 -8.53 -9.09
CA SER A 47 -14.83 -7.16 -8.65
C SER A 47 -16.18 -6.57 -8.29
N THR A 48 -16.68 -6.93 -7.10
CA THR A 48 -17.56 -6.06 -6.35
C THR A 48 -16.76 -4.77 -6.23
N GLU A 49 -17.22 -3.69 -6.84
CA GLU A 49 -16.73 -2.35 -6.54
C GLU A 49 -16.79 -2.19 -5.03
N SER A 50 -15.68 -2.51 -4.36
CA SER A 50 -15.59 -2.42 -2.93
C SER A 50 -15.52 -0.93 -2.70
N ASN A 51 -16.64 -0.35 -2.27
CA ASN A 51 -16.75 1.08 -2.04
C ASN A 51 -15.80 1.42 -0.88
N ILE A 52 -14.57 1.80 -1.23
CA ILE A 52 -13.54 2.19 -0.26
C ILE A 52 -13.79 3.65 0.06
N SER A 53 -14.34 3.90 1.25
CA SER A 53 -14.50 5.27 1.76
C SER A 53 -13.29 5.63 2.61
N VAL A 54 -12.52 6.63 2.19
CA VAL A 54 -11.33 7.07 2.92
C VAL A 54 -11.74 8.07 4.00
N ASN A 55 -11.33 7.82 5.24
CA ASN A 55 -11.51 8.79 6.32
C ASN A 55 -10.29 9.74 6.35
N LYS A 56 -10.44 10.91 5.73
CA LYS A 56 -9.36 11.89 5.57
C LYS A 56 -8.85 12.39 6.92
N ASP A 57 -9.76 12.79 7.82
CA ASP A 57 -9.39 13.36 9.12
C ASP A 57 -8.59 12.37 9.97
N LYS A 58 -9.03 11.11 10.03
CA LYS A 58 -8.32 10.05 10.76
C LYS A 58 -7.01 9.66 10.10
N THR A 59 -6.95 9.71 8.76
CA THR A 59 -5.71 9.51 8.02
C THR A 59 -4.69 10.61 8.32
N ASP A 60 -5.12 11.87 8.37
CA ASP A 60 -4.25 13.00 8.66
C ASP A 60 -3.82 13.00 10.14
N GLN A 61 -4.71 12.59 11.06
CA GLN A 61 -4.35 12.35 12.46
C GLN A 61 -3.27 11.26 12.57
N LEU A 62 -3.43 10.15 11.86
CA LEU A 62 -2.49 9.04 11.86
C LEU A 62 -1.10 9.45 11.34
N LYS A 63 -1.04 10.23 10.26
CA LYS A 63 0.23 10.71 9.67
C LYS A 63 1.01 11.68 10.57
N LYS A 64 0.37 12.26 11.59
CA LYS A 64 1.02 13.14 12.57
C LYS A 64 1.72 12.36 13.70
N GLU A 65 1.46 11.06 13.85
CA GLU A 65 2.12 10.25 14.87
C GLU A 65 3.63 10.13 14.56
N LYS A 66 4.47 10.39 15.57
CA LYS A 66 5.93 10.53 15.38
C LYS A 66 6.58 9.29 14.78
N ILE A 67 6.07 8.10 15.12
CA ILE A 67 6.63 6.80 14.71
C ILE A 67 6.09 6.31 13.36
N ILE A 68 5.16 7.05 12.73
CA ILE A 68 4.55 6.68 11.45
C ILE A 68 5.25 7.40 10.31
N SER A 69 5.64 6.65 9.28
CA SER A 69 6.16 7.19 8.01
C SER A 69 5.04 7.47 7.02
N ASN A 70 4.02 6.61 6.99
CA ASN A 70 2.82 6.77 6.16
C ASN A 70 1.66 5.97 6.75
N GLY A 71 0.44 6.24 6.31
CA GLY A 71 -0.72 5.45 6.72
C GLY A 71 -2.01 5.89 6.09
N LYS A 72 -3.05 5.09 6.30
CA LYS A 72 -4.40 5.34 5.80
C LYS A 72 -5.45 4.74 6.72
N VAL A 73 -6.55 5.46 6.92
CA VAL A 73 -7.76 4.96 7.56
C VAL A 73 -8.89 4.97 6.54
N TYR A 74 -9.58 3.84 6.38
CA TYR A 74 -10.63 3.68 5.40
C TYR A 74 -11.68 2.66 5.84
N ILE A 75 -12.87 2.74 5.27
CA ILE A 75 -13.95 1.79 5.46
C ILE A 75 -14.06 0.96 4.19
N GLN A 76 -14.08 -0.36 4.35
CA GLN A 76 -14.22 -1.31 3.26
C GLN A 76 -15.02 -2.52 3.74
N ASN A 77 -16.02 -2.96 2.97
CA ASN A 77 -16.83 -4.15 3.29
C ASN A 77 -17.40 -4.12 4.72
N ASN A 78 -17.97 -2.97 5.13
CA ASN A 78 -18.52 -2.74 6.48
C ASN A 78 -17.50 -2.95 7.62
N ARG A 79 -16.21 -2.71 7.37
CA ARG A 79 -15.12 -2.78 8.33
C ARG A 79 -14.29 -1.50 8.27
N VAL A 80 -13.93 -0.97 9.43
CA VAL A 80 -12.98 0.14 9.54
C VAL A 80 -11.56 -0.44 9.57
N ILE A 81 -10.70 0.03 8.69
CA ILE A 81 -9.33 -0.47 8.53
C ILE A 81 -8.36 0.71 8.68
N ALA A 82 -7.35 0.55 9.53
CA ALA A 82 -6.20 1.44 9.60
C ALA A 82 -4.92 0.68 9.26
N THR A 83 -4.19 1.18 8.27
CA THR A 83 -2.87 0.68 7.89
C THR A 83 -1.83 1.70 8.28
N MET A 84 -0.86 1.27 9.09
CA MET A 84 0.23 2.09 9.62
C MET A 84 1.55 1.59 9.02
N VAL A 85 2.30 2.46 8.35
CA VAL A 85 3.68 2.19 7.96
C VAL A 85 4.57 2.84 9.02
N ILE A 86 5.34 2.01 9.71
CA ILE A 86 6.15 2.42 10.86
C ILE A 86 7.55 2.81 10.38
N LYS A 87 8.12 3.87 10.94
CA LYS A 87 9.49 4.31 10.66
C LYS A 87 10.51 3.28 11.14
N ASP A 88 11.60 3.18 10.38
CA ASP A 88 12.76 2.40 10.79
C ASP A 88 13.34 2.92 12.11
N GLY A 89 13.85 2.01 12.93
CA GLY A 89 14.32 2.32 14.29
C GLY A 89 13.24 2.31 15.38
N THR A 90 11.96 2.27 15.04
CA THR A 90 10.87 2.10 16.03
C THR A 90 10.83 0.66 16.54
N SER A 91 10.64 0.46 17.85
CA SER A 91 10.51 -0.89 18.40
C SER A 91 9.19 -1.56 17.96
N ASP A 92 9.20 -2.90 17.92
CA ASP A 92 7.97 -3.67 17.64
C ASP A 92 6.92 -3.50 18.74
N ALA A 93 7.34 -3.23 19.98
CA ALA A 93 6.46 -2.99 21.10
C ALA A 93 5.70 -1.67 20.95
N ASP A 94 6.39 -0.59 20.55
CA ASP A 94 5.75 0.72 20.32
C ASP A 94 4.76 0.65 19.14
N ALA A 95 5.12 -0.07 18.08
CA ALA A 95 4.23 -0.30 16.95
C ALA A 95 2.95 -1.05 17.36
N LYS A 96 3.08 -2.09 18.18
CA LYS A 96 1.94 -2.85 18.73
C LYS A 96 1.07 -1.98 19.63
N ALA A 97 1.69 -1.23 20.54
CA ALA A 97 0.98 -0.33 21.45
C ALA A 97 0.19 0.76 20.69
N LEU A 98 0.78 1.33 19.63
CA LEU A 98 0.09 2.29 18.78
C LEU A 98 -1.08 1.65 18.03
N ALA A 99 -0.89 0.45 17.47
CA ALA A 99 -1.95 -0.29 16.80
C ALA A 99 -3.13 -0.57 17.73
N ASP A 100 -2.87 -1.02 18.96
CA ASP A 100 -3.89 -1.26 19.98
C ASP A 100 -4.64 0.02 20.39
N LYS A 101 -3.91 1.12 20.58
CA LYS A 101 -4.50 2.44 20.88
C LYS A 101 -5.50 2.85 19.81
N TYR A 102 -5.09 2.79 18.54
CA TYR A 102 -5.96 3.17 17.43
C TYR A 102 -7.12 2.19 17.22
N ALA A 103 -6.92 0.89 17.42
CA ALA A 103 -8.00 -0.09 17.32
C ALA A 103 -9.11 0.22 18.33
N LYS A 104 -8.75 0.49 19.58
CA LYS A 104 -9.69 0.87 20.65
C LYS A 104 -10.37 2.21 20.34
N GLN A 105 -9.63 3.20 19.85
CA GLN A 105 -10.19 4.50 19.51
C GLN A 105 -11.22 4.39 18.37
N LEU A 106 -10.83 3.75 17.27
CA LEU A 106 -11.72 3.54 16.12
C LEU A 106 -12.94 2.71 16.49
N LYS A 107 -12.81 1.72 17.40
CA LYS A 107 -13.96 0.93 17.85
C LYS A 107 -14.96 1.75 18.66
N LYS A 108 -14.49 2.70 19.48
CA LYS A 108 -15.37 3.62 20.23
C LYS A 108 -16.17 4.52 19.28
N GLU A 109 -15.54 4.98 18.21
CA GLU A 109 -16.16 5.84 17.19
C GLU A 109 -17.10 5.05 16.26
N HIS A 110 -16.80 3.77 16.01
CA HIS A 110 -17.54 2.90 15.09
C HIS A 110 -18.06 1.63 15.78
N LYS A 111 -18.95 1.78 16.77
CA LYS A 111 -19.43 0.68 17.63
C LYS A 111 -20.00 -0.51 16.87
N ASN A 112 -20.69 -0.24 15.75
CA ASN A 112 -21.41 -1.25 14.97
C ASN A 112 -20.56 -1.90 13.85
N MET A 113 -19.28 -1.51 13.72
CA MET A 113 -18.39 -2.08 12.72
C MET A 113 -17.22 -2.80 13.38
N PRO A 114 -16.75 -3.92 12.79
CA PRO A 114 -15.45 -4.46 13.11
C PRO A 114 -14.36 -3.46 12.72
N VAL A 115 -13.31 -3.42 13.52
CA VAL A 115 -12.12 -2.59 13.34
C VAL A 115 -10.90 -3.48 13.16
N SER A 116 -10.07 -3.17 12.17
CA SER A 116 -8.79 -3.84 11.91
C SER A 116 -7.68 -2.82 11.82
N VAL A 117 -6.61 -3.02 12.56
CA VAL A 117 -5.44 -2.14 12.55
C VAL A 117 -4.20 -2.96 12.27
N MET A 118 -3.45 -2.58 11.23
CA MET A 118 -2.23 -3.24 10.80
C MET A 118 -1.06 -2.29 10.93
N ALA A 119 0.00 -2.71 11.60
CA ALA A 119 1.28 -2.03 11.59
C ALA A 119 2.29 -2.80 10.75
N VAL A 120 2.88 -2.13 9.76
CA VAL A 120 3.87 -2.67 8.84
C VAL A 120 5.18 -1.93 9.03
N LYS A 121 6.27 -2.65 9.26
CA LYS A 121 7.64 -2.13 9.34
C LYS A 121 8.54 -3.00 8.47
N ASN A 122 9.40 -2.41 7.63
CA ASN A 122 10.29 -3.16 6.73
C ASN A 122 9.55 -4.25 5.91
N ASN A 123 8.39 -3.90 5.34
CA ASN A 123 7.51 -4.81 4.59
C ASN A 123 7.00 -6.04 5.38
N LYS A 124 7.15 -6.05 6.70
CA LYS A 124 6.65 -7.11 7.59
C LYS A 124 5.52 -6.57 8.46
N ASN A 125 4.48 -7.39 8.62
CA ASN A 125 3.44 -7.10 9.60
C ASN A 125 4.00 -7.32 11.02
N VAL A 126 4.08 -6.25 11.81
CA VAL A 126 4.57 -6.27 13.20
C VAL A 126 3.45 -6.20 14.23
N ALA A 127 2.23 -5.85 13.81
CA ALA A 127 1.02 -5.89 14.61
C ALA A 127 -0.23 -6.03 13.72
N ASN A 128 -1.16 -6.89 14.15
CA ASN A 128 -2.49 -7.01 13.55
C ASN A 128 -3.53 -7.12 14.67
N VAL A 129 -4.27 -6.03 14.88
CA VAL A 129 -5.27 -5.92 15.94
C VAL A 129 -6.65 -5.90 15.30
N THR A 130 -7.53 -6.80 15.73
CA THR A 130 -8.92 -6.83 15.27
C THR A 130 -9.86 -6.79 16.46
N ILE A 131 -10.82 -5.86 16.44
CA ILE A 131 -11.91 -5.79 17.41
C ILE A 131 -13.22 -5.96 16.65
N LYS A 132 -14.03 -6.93 17.06
CA LYS A 132 -15.34 -7.20 16.44
C LYS A 132 -16.37 -6.18 16.88
#